data_AF-A0A1A8KLH4-F1
#
_entry.id   AF-A0A1A8KLH4-F1
#
_cell.length_a   1.000
_cell.length_b   1.000
_cell.length_c   1.000
_cell.angle_alpha   90.00
_cell.angle_beta   90.00
_cell.angle_gamma   90.00
#
_symmetry.space_group_name_H-M   'P 1'
#
loop_
_entity.id
_entity.type
_entity.pdbx_description
1 polymer ?
#
loop_
_entity_poly.entity_id
_entity_poly.type
_entity_poly.pdbx_seq_one_letter_code
_entity_poly.pdbx_strand_id
1 'polypeptide(L)'
;MRLRSGGGRKVMLFWPNIVGYIRISLVFAAWAAHQSPAAFVPLYTLASILDGVDGWLARKLGQTSRFGAWLDVLVDNLSRSMLWSLLFQWGWLVSTLEWCVFVCNHSTRGADWKSSFSSSPRLIRAIMANGNQFVIGTQLAIWFSLVLHLCAAGLWTPLGVWVVSGLHGLPLWLYLHQNDLLSDWLGLQPWVQSVGTVVLAAGRVMALSAEMWCIWTHIHYLTSDETEDKKLKT
;
A
#
# COMPACT_ATOMS: atom_id res chain seq x y z
N MET A 1 -11.36 -28.69 11.11
CA MET A 1 -11.30 -27.31 11.68
C MET A 1 -12.71 -26.83 11.97
N ARG A 2 -13.18 -26.85 13.24
CA ARG A 2 -14.52 -26.38 13.62
C ARG A 2 -14.49 -24.85 13.69
N LEU A 3 -15.07 -24.17 12.70
CA LEU A 3 -15.35 -22.73 12.80
C LEU A 3 -16.37 -22.50 13.92
N ARG A 4 -15.94 -21.96 15.06
CA ARG A 4 -16.85 -21.38 16.06
C ARG A 4 -17.61 -20.24 15.38
N SER A 5 -18.85 -20.48 14.98
CA SER A 5 -19.70 -19.60 14.15
C SER A 5 -20.02 -18.22 14.76
N GLY A 6 -19.53 -17.93 15.97
CA GLY A 6 -19.62 -16.61 16.63
C GLY A 6 -18.33 -15.78 16.62
N GLY A 7 -17.15 -16.38 16.39
CA GLY A 7 -15.87 -15.66 16.44
C GLY A 7 -15.62 -14.80 15.20
N GLY A 8 -15.88 -15.35 14.01
CA GLY A 8 -15.66 -14.64 12.74
C GLY A 8 -16.51 -13.37 12.60
N ARG A 9 -17.80 -13.43 12.97
CA ARG A 9 -18.69 -12.26 12.95
C ARG A 9 -18.23 -11.13 13.86
N LYS A 10 -17.67 -11.45 15.04
CA LYS A 10 -17.10 -10.44 15.94
C LYS A 10 -15.89 -9.75 15.32
N VAL A 11 -15.01 -10.51 14.65
CA VAL A 11 -13.84 -9.93 13.96
C VAL A 11 -14.30 -9.00 12.83
N MET A 12 -15.28 -9.40 12.02
CA MET A 12 -15.82 -8.54 10.94
C MET A 12 -16.37 -7.20 11.46
N LEU A 13 -16.80 -7.14 12.73
CA LEU A 13 -17.39 -5.96 13.37
C LEU A 13 -16.43 -5.22 14.32
N PHE A 14 -15.13 -5.56 14.32
CA PHE A 14 -14.14 -4.75 15.03
C PHE A 14 -14.14 -3.31 14.51
N TRP A 15 -13.95 -2.34 15.41
CA TRP A 15 -13.87 -0.92 15.07
C TRP A 15 -12.91 -0.59 13.92
N PRO A 16 -11.66 -1.11 13.87
CA PRO A 16 -10.78 -0.92 12.71
C PRO A 16 -11.38 -1.46 11.40
N ASN A 17 -12.10 -2.57 11.43
CA ASN A 17 -12.69 -3.15 10.21
C ASN A 17 -13.92 -2.37 9.73
N ILE A 18 -14.68 -1.78 10.66
CA ILE A 18 -15.75 -0.83 10.33
C ILE A 18 -15.15 0.39 9.62
N VAL A 19 -14.02 0.92 10.11
CA VAL A 19 -13.29 1.99 9.40
C VAL A 19 -12.84 1.52 8.02
N GLY A 20 -12.35 0.29 7.88
CA GLY A 20 -12.05 -0.34 6.58
C GLY A 20 -13.25 -0.33 5.60
N TYR A 21 -14.46 -0.66 6.06
CA TYR A 21 -15.66 -0.59 5.20
C TYR A 21 -16.05 0.85 4.83
N ILE A 22 -15.85 1.80 5.75
CA ILE A 22 -16.04 3.23 5.46
C ILE A 22 -15.02 3.67 4.39
N ARG A 23 -13.76 3.23 4.48
CA ARG A 23 -12.74 3.49 3.45
C ARG A 23 -13.17 2.97 2.09
N ILE A 24 -13.69 1.74 2.01
CA ILE A 24 -14.24 1.19 0.75
C ILE A 24 -15.32 2.12 0.17
N SER A 25 -16.24 2.56 1.01
CA SER A 25 -17.34 3.44 0.60
C SER A 25 -16.82 4.80 0.10
N LEU A 26 -15.82 5.37 0.78
CA LEU A 26 -15.18 6.62 0.36
C LEU A 26 -14.40 6.48 -0.93
N VAL A 27 -13.73 5.35 -1.15
CA VAL A 27 -13.04 5.04 -2.40
C VAL A 27 -14.06 5.00 -3.54
N PHE A 28 -15.18 4.27 -3.40
CA PHE A 28 -16.22 4.27 -4.43
C PHE A 28 -16.90 5.63 -4.61
N ALA A 29 -17.09 6.41 -3.55
CA ALA A 29 -17.59 7.77 -3.65
C ALA A 29 -16.62 8.68 -4.41
N ALA A 30 -15.32 8.56 -4.15
CA ALA A 30 -14.28 9.26 -4.92
C ALA A 30 -14.35 8.85 -6.39
N TRP A 31 -14.45 7.55 -6.70
CA TRP A 31 -14.65 7.09 -8.08
C TRP A 31 -15.86 7.72 -8.74
N ALA A 32 -17.02 7.72 -8.08
CA ALA A 32 -18.23 8.31 -8.63
C ALA A 32 -18.06 9.81 -8.92
N ALA A 33 -17.21 10.49 -8.14
CA ALA A 33 -16.90 11.90 -8.27
C ALA A 33 -15.63 12.21 -9.09
N HIS A 34 -15.04 11.25 -9.81
CA HIS A 34 -13.72 11.42 -10.48
C HIS A 34 -13.66 12.59 -11.48
N GLN A 35 -14.79 12.97 -12.05
CA GLN A 35 -14.92 14.10 -13.00
C GLN A 35 -14.88 15.47 -12.31
N SER A 36 -15.06 15.51 -10.99
CA SER A 36 -15.01 16.74 -10.19
C SER A 36 -13.84 16.65 -9.22
N PRO A 37 -12.65 17.20 -9.57
CA PRO A 37 -11.47 17.12 -8.71
C PRO A 37 -11.69 17.73 -7.32
N ALA A 38 -12.55 18.76 -7.23
CA ALA A 38 -12.95 19.39 -5.97
C ALA A 38 -13.67 18.44 -5.00
N ALA A 39 -14.35 17.41 -5.51
CA ALA A 39 -14.97 16.36 -4.71
C ALA A 39 -14.07 15.11 -4.58
N PHE A 40 -13.42 14.71 -5.68
CA PHE A 40 -12.52 13.56 -5.71
C PHE A 40 -11.39 13.67 -4.70
N VAL A 41 -10.63 14.77 -4.72
CA VAL A 41 -9.40 14.90 -3.92
C VAL A 41 -9.70 14.83 -2.42
N PRO A 42 -10.70 15.54 -1.86
CA PRO A 42 -11.05 15.39 -0.45
C PRO A 42 -11.51 13.98 -0.06
N LEU A 43 -12.34 13.33 -0.89
CA LEU A 43 -12.84 11.98 -0.61
C LEU A 43 -11.71 10.95 -0.61
N TYR A 44 -10.84 11.00 -1.62
CA TYR A 44 -9.67 10.13 -1.71
C TYR A 44 -8.72 10.37 -0.54
N THR A 45 -8.42 11.63 -0.23
CA THR A 45 -7.54 12.01 0.89
C THR A 45 -8.10 11.52 2.22
N LEU A 46 -9.42 11.65 2.45
CA LEU A 46 -10.06 11.14 3.65
C LEU A 46 -9.94 9.60 3.75
N ALA A 47 -10.15 8.88 2.65
CA ALA A 47 -9.97 7.43 2.62
C ALA A 47 -8.54 7.01 2.98
N SER A 48 -7.53 7.73 2.46
CA SER A 48 -6.12 7.50 2.78
C SER A 48 -5.75 7.88 4.22
N ILE A 49 -6.38 8.90 4.81
CA ILE A 49 -6.14 9.24 6.23
C ILE A 49 -6.71 8.15 7.15
N LEU A 50 -7.89 7.61 6.82
CA LEU A 50 -8.55 6.59 7.62
C LEU A 50 -7.79 5.25 7.66
N ASP A 51 -6.92 4.98 6.69
CA ASP A 51 -5.96 3.87 6.70
C ASP A 51 -5.09 3.88 7.97
N GLY A 52 -4.42 5.00 8.24
CA GLY A 52 -3.63 5.13 9.47
C GLY A 52 -4.48 5.02 10.74
N VAL A 53 -5.74 5.47 10.68
CA VAL A 53 -6.68 5.43 11.82
C VAL A 53 -7.10 4.00 12.15
N ASP A 54 -7.39 3.16 11.17
CA ASP A 54 -7.78 1.77 11.43
C ASP A 54 -6.64 0.97 12.08
N GLY A 55 -5.40 1.14 11.61
CA GLY A 55 -4.25 0.48 12.19
C GLY A 55 -4.00 0.95 13.62
N TRP A 56 -4.16 2.26 13.87
CA TRP A 56 -4.06 2.83 15.22
C TRP A 56 -5.14 2.28 16.15
N LEU A 57 -6.39 2.23 15.71
CA LEU A 57 -7.51 1.65 16.47
C LEU A 57 -7.27 0.17 16.77
N ALA A 58 -6.81 -0.61 15.79
CA ALA A 58 -6.53 -2.03 15.97
C ALA A 58 -5.52 -2.28 17.10
N ARG A 59 -4.45 -1.48 17.17
CA ARG A 59 -3.44 -1.59 18.24
C ARG A 59 -3.97 -1.09 19.58
N LYS A 60 -4.62 0.08 19.59
CA LYS A 60 -5.13 0.70 20.81
C LYS A 60 -6.21 -0.13 21.50
N LEU A 61 -7.07 -0.79 20.72
CA LEU A 61 -8.17 -1.59 21.22
C LEU A 61 -7.83 -3.08 21.37
N GLY A 62 -6.60 -3.50 21.05
CA GLY A 62 -6.24 -4.93 21.01
C GLY A 62 -7.05 -5.73 19.99
N GLN A 63 -7.52 -5.09 18.92
CA GLN A 63 -8.39 -5.66 17.87
C GLN A 63 -7.61 -5.97 16.59
N THR A 64 -6.33 -6.34 16.70
CA THR A 64 -5.53 -6.80 15.56
C THR A 64 -6.03 -8.16 15.08
N SER A 65 -6.17 -8.33 13.76
CA SER A 65 -6.67 -9.58 13.18
C SER A 65 -6.12 -9.81 11.78
N ARG A 66 -6.04 -11.09 11.36
CA ARG A 66 -5.65 -11.46 9.99
C ARG A 66 -6.62 -10.92 8.95
N PHE A 67 -7.91 -10.89 9.27
CA PHE A 67 -8.95 -10.31 8.40
C PHE A 67 -8.74 -8.81 8.23
N GLY A 68 -8.51 -8.06 9.31
CA GLY A 68 -8.26 -6.62 9.22
C GLY A 68 -7.00 -6.30 8.42
N ALA A 69 -5.90 -7.01 8.65
CA ALA A 69 -4.67 -6.83 7.88
C ALA A 69 -4.83 -7.18 6.39
N TRP A 70 -5.67 -8.17 6.05
CA TRP A 70 -6.01 -8.49 4.66
C TRP A 70 -6.92 -7.43 4.03
N LEU A 71 -7.92 -6.96 4.77
CA LEU A 71 -8.87 -5.93 4.33
C LEU A 71 -8.13 -4.62 4.03
N ASP A 72 -7.20 -4.22 4.89
CA ASP A 72 -6.35 -3.05 4.74
C ASP A 72 -5.61 -3.03 3.39
N VAL A 73 -4.84 -4.10 3.12
CA VAL A 73 -4.09 -4.24 1.85
C VAL A 73 -5.02 -4.30 0.64
N LEU A 74 -6.21 -4.91 0.77
CA LEU A 74 -7.21 -4.95 -0.29
C LEU A 74 -7.72 -3.54 -0.65
N VAL A 75 -8.03 -2.72 0.36
CA VAL A 75 -8.55 -1.36 0.14
C VAL A 75 -7.48 -0.46 -0.46
N ASP A 76 -6.23 -0.61 -0.02
CA ASP A 76 -5.08 0.10 -0.61
C ASP A 76 -4.88 -0.25 -2.08
N ASN A 77 -4.86 -1.53 -2.43
CA ASN A 77 -4.75 -1.96 -3.83
C ASN A 77 -5.95 -1.48 -4.66
N LEU A 78 -7.17 -1.53 -4.12
CA LEU A 78 -8.36 -1.03 -4.80
C LEU A 78 -8.24 0.47 -5.12
N SER A 79 -7.88 1.28 -4.12
CA SER A 79 -7.74 2.73 -4.26
C SER A 79 -6.67 3.13 -5.28
N ARG A 80 -5.50 2.48 -5.25
CA ARG A 80 -4.44 2.68 -6.24
C ARG A 80 -4.83 2.21 -7.64
N SER A 81 -5.52 1.07 -7.74
CA SER A 81 -5.97 0.53 -9.04
C SER A 81 -6.86 1.51 -9.77
N MET A 82 -7.77 2.15 -9.03
CA MET A 82 -8.65 3.18 -9.56
C MET A 82 -7.86 4.41 -10.02
N LEU A 83 -6.94 4.93 -9.20
CA LEU A 83 -6.12 6.06 -9.61
C LEU A 83 -5.32 5.77 -10.88
N TRP A 84 -4.61 4.64 -10.94
CA TRP A 84 -3.86 4.26 -12.13
C TRP A 84 -4.74 4.20 -13.38
N SER A 85 -5.95 3.67 -13.25
CA SER A 85 -6.91 3.57 -14.36
C SER A 85 -7.44 4.91 -14.84
N LEU A 86 -7.46 5.95 -13.98
CA LEU A 86 -7.80 7.33 -14.39
C LEU A 86 -6.65 8.05 -15.10
N LEU A 87 -5.41 7.72 -14.75
CA LEU A 87 -4.23 8.45 -15.23
C LEU A 87 -3.79 8.08 -16.64
N PHE A 88 -3.88 6.78 -16.98
CA PHE A 88 -3.36 6.25 -18.24
C PHE A 88 -4.23 5.11 -18.76
N GLN A 89 -4.40 5.02 -20.08
CA GLN A 89 -5.12 3.91 -20.72
C GLN A 89 -4.56 2.53 -20.33
N TRP A 90 -3.26 2.43 -20.09
CA TRP A 90 -2.57 1.20 -19.68
C TRP A 90 -2.30 1.12 -18.18
N GLY A 91 -2.85 2.04 -17.38
CA GLY A 91 -2.64 2.06 -15.92
C GLY A 91 -3.10 0.79 -15.22
N TRP A 92 -4.10 0.11 -15.78
CA TRP A 92 -4.57 -1.20 -15.30
C TRP A 92 -3.46 -2.28 -15.30
N LEU A 93 -2.40 -2.16 -16.10
CA LEU A 93 -1.26 -3.08 -16.05
C LEU A 93 -0.50 -2.96 -14.73
N VAL A 94 -0.30 -1.73 -14.25
CA VAL A 94 0.34 -1.48 -12.94
C VAL A 94 -0.53 -2.04 -11.83
N SER A 95 -1.85 -1.82 -11.91
CA SER A 95 -2.81 -2.41 -10.98
C SER A 95 -2.75 -3.94 -10.98
N THR A 96 -2.73 -4.56 -12.16
CA THR A 96 -2.65 -6.02 -12.31
C THR A 96 -1.40 -6.57 -11.62
N LEU A 97 -0.26 -5.90 -11.79
CA LEU A 97 0.98 -6.27 -11.12
C LEU A 97 0.87 -6.15 -9.59
N GLU A 98 0.30 -5.05 -9.07
CA GLU A 98 0.06 -4.87 -7.62
C GLU A 98 -0.87 -5.97 -7.04
N TRP A 99 -1.90 -6.38 -7.79
CA TRP A 99 -2.76 -7.51 -7.41
C TRP A 99 -2.04 -8.85 -7.48
N CYS A 100 -1.19 -9.08 -8.48
CA CYS A 100 -0.36 -10.29 -8.55
C CYS A 100 0.58 -10.38 -7.34
N VAL A 101 1.20 -9.27 -6.94
CA VAL A 101 2.06 -9.21 -5.74
C VAL A 101 1.26 -9.56 -4.49
N PHE A 102 0.06 -8.98 -4.34
CA PHE A 102 -0.83 -9.31 -3.22
C PHE A 102 -1.14 -10.80 -3.16
N VAL A 103 -1.54 -11.41 -4.29
CA VAL A 103 -1.84 -12.84 -4.37
C VAL A 103 -0.60 -13.70 -4.06
N CYS A 104 0.56 -13.38 -4.66
CA CYS A 104 1.81 -14.11 -4.45
C CYS A 104 2.25 -14.08 -2.98
N ASN A 105 2.15 -12.90 -2.36
CA ASN A 105 2.54 -12.69 -0.97
C ASN A 105 1.57 -13.38 0.01
N HIS A 106 0.27 -13.32 -0.28
CA HIS A 106 -0.75 -13.92 0.60
C HIS A 106 -0.79 -15.46 0.48
N SER A 107 -0.72 -15.99 -0.73
CA SER A 107 -0.81 -17.44 -1.02
C SER A 107 0.34 -18.24 -0.44
N THR A 108 1.56 -17.70 -0.41
CA THR A 108 2.72 -18.42 0.15
C THR A 108 2.88 -18.28 1.64
N ARG A 109 2.48 -17.14 2.23
CA ARG A 109 3.07 -16.70 3.50
C ARG A 109 2.09 -16.14 4.53
N GLY A 110 0.81 -15.94 4.16
CA GLY A 110 -0.25 -15.56 5.10
C GLY A 110 0.15 -14.42 6.06
N ALA A 111 0.02 -14.65 7.37
CA ALA A 111 0.31 -13.65 8.41
C ALA A 111 1.82 -13.41 8.67
N ASP A 112 2.69 -14.33 8.22
CA ASP A 112 4.11 -14.35 8.57
C ASP A 112 5.00 -13.84 7.44
N TRP A 113 4.43 -13.23 6.39
CA TRP A 113 5.17 -12.76 5.21
C TRP A 113 6.33 -11.83 5.54
N LYS A 114 6.21 -11.00 6.59
CA LYS A 114 7.28 -10.11 7.06
C LYS A 114 8.53 -10.86 7.54
N SER A 115 8.43 -12.11 7.98
CA SER A 115 9.58 -12.91 8.46
C SER A 115 10.48 -13.41 7.33
N SER A 116 9.95 -13.46 6.10
CA SER A 116 10.64 -13.98 4.92
C SER A 116 11.70 -13.02 4.35
N PHE A 117 11.72 -11.76 4.79
CA PHE A 117 12.70 -10.79 4.26
C PHE A 117 14.11 -10.96 4.81
N SER A 118 14.31 -11.83 5.81
CA SER A 118 15.64 -12.17 6.35
C SER A 118 16.58 -12.73 5.27
N SER A 119 16.04 -13.49 4.31
CA SER A 119 16.77 -14.10 3.19
C SER A 119 16.80 -13.25 1.90
N SER A 120 16.18 -12.05 1.88
CA SER A 120 16.11 -11.20 0.68
C SER A 120 17.44 -10.54 0.30
N PRO A 121 17.63 -10.08 -0.95
CA PRO A 121 18.78 -9.27 -1.36
C PRO A 121 18.98 -8.03 -0.49
N ARG A 122 20.22 -7.51 -0.42
CA ARG A 122 20.58 -6.35 0.43
C ARG A 122 19.67 -5.13 0.22
N LEU A 123 19.31 -4.85 -1.03
CA LEU A 123 18.43 -3.74 -1.38
C LEU A 123 17.02 -3.92 -0.79
N ILE A 124 16.41 -5.09 -0.98
CA ILE A 124 15.07 -5.39 -0.45
C ILE A 124 15.07 -5.37 1.09
N ARG A 125 16.12 -5.90 1.73
CA ARG A 125 16.28 -5.79 3.18
C ARG A 125 16.38 -4.35 3.66
N ALA A 126 17.07 -3.48 2.93
CA ALA A 126 17.18 -2.07 3.28
C ALA A 126 15.83 -1.34 3.13
N ILE A 127 15.03 -1.69 2.12
CA ILE A 127 13.66 -1.17 1.94
C ILE A 127 12.75 -1.62 3.09
N MET A 128 12.86 -2.88 3.52
CA MET A 128 11.97 -3.51 4.50
C MET A 128 12.44 -3.38 5.97
N ALA A 129 13.63 -2.83 6.20
CA ALA A 129 14.17 -2.66 7.54
C ALA A 129 13.26 -1.73 8.37
N ASN A 130 12.86 -2.22 9.55
CA ASN A 130 12.03 -1.52 10.55
C ASN A 130 10.53 -1.33 10.20
N GLY A 131 9.95 -2.11 9.27
CA GLY A 131 8.52 -2.07 8.89
C GLY A 131 7.48 -2.44 9.97
N ASN A 132 7.81 -2.34 11.25
CA ASN A 132 6.93 -2.48 12.39
C ASN A 132 7.05 -1.24 13.28
N GLN A 133 6.22 -0.21 13.03
CA GLN A 133 5.32 0.42 14.01
C GLN A 133 4.91 1.83 13.56
N PHE A 134 3.60 2.07 13.61
CA PHE A 134 2.91 3.37 13.71
C PHE A 134 2.79 4.25 12.46
N VAL A 135 1.55 4.59 12.09
CA VAL A 135 1.21 5.67 11.15
C VAL A 135 -0.01 6.41 11.70
N ILE A 136 0.14 7.70 11.99
CA ILE A 136 -0.95 8.66 12.19
C ILE A 136 -0.97 9.53 10.93
N GLY A 137 -2.15 9.65 10.30
CA GLY A 137 -2.34 10.53 9.15
C GLY A 137 -2.12 12.00 9.50
N THR A 138 -1.58 12.79 8.59
CA THR A 138 -1.67 14.27 8.61
C THR A 138 -1.15 14.88 7.31
N GLN A 139 -1.76 16.01 6.93
CA GLN A 139 -1.47 16.89 5.79
C GLN A 139 0.00 16.97 5.33
N LEU A 140 0.18 17.17 4.01
CA LEU A 140 1.44 17.20 3.25
C LEU A 140 2.65 17.89 3.91
N ALA A 141 2.46 18.97 4.69
CA ALA A 141 3.55 19.66 5.40
C ALA A 141 3.98 18.99 6.72
N ILE A 142 3.04 18.36 7.42
CA ILE A 142 3.30 17.58 8.63
C ILE A 142 3.91 16.22 8.24
N TRP A 143 3.52 15.69 7.07
CA TRP A 143 4.04 14.43 6.54
C TRP A 143 5.56 14.44 6.39
N PHE A 144 6.14 15.49 5.82
CA PHE A 144 7.59 15.61 5.66
C PHE A 144 8.31 15.68 7.02
N SER A 145 7.79 16.44 7.97
CA SER A 145 8.36 16.60 9.30
C SER A 145 8.23 15.34 10.17
N LEU A 146 7.09 14.64 10.04
CA LEU A 146 6.82 13.36 10.68
C LEU A 146 7.74 12.27 10.13
N VAL A 147 7.86 12.17 8.81
CA VAL A 147 8.77 11.23 8.15
C VAL A 147 10.23 11.48 8.56
N LEU A 148 10.65 12.74 8.63
CA LEU A 148 12.00 13.08 9.07
C LEU A 148 12.22 12.68 10.54
N HIS A 149 11.23 12.91 11.41
CA HIS A 149 11.26 12.47 12.80
C HIS A 149 11.25 10.94 12.94
N LEU A 150 10.50 10.22 12.10
CA LEU A 150 10.41 8.76 12.13
C LEU A 150 11.71 8.10 11.60
N CYS A 151 12.32 8.68 10.57
CA CYS A 151 13.66 8.32 10.11
C CYS A 151 14.70 8.59 11.21
N ALA A 152 14.64 9.75 11.87
CA ALA A 152 15.54 10.11 12.96
C ALA A 152 15.36 9.22 14.20
N ALA A 153 14.14 8.72 14.46
CA ALA A 153 13.83 7.77 15.52
C ALA A 153 14.22 6.32 15.18
N GLY A 154 14.77 6.06 13.98
CA GLY A 154 15.18 4.72 13.54
C GLY A 154 14.01 3.78 13.22
N LEU A 155 12.78 4.29 13.18
CA LEU A 155 11.58 3.49 12.93
C LEU A 155 11.39 3.17 11.44
N TRP A 156 11.93 4.00 10.54
CA TRP A 156 11.85 3.81 9.08
C TRP A 156 13.22 4.07 8.45
N THR A 157 13.55 3.34 7.37
CA THR A 157 14.71 3.71 6.56
C THR A 157 14.33 4.83 5.58
N PRO A 158 15.22 5.81 5.33
CA PRO A 158 14.98 6.84 4.30
C PRO A 158 14.63 6.25 2.94
N LEU A 159 15.23 5.09 2.62
CA LEU A 159 14.95 4.35 1.40
C LEU A 159 13.52 3.77 1.39
N GLY A 160 13.08 3.15 2.48
CA GLY A 160 11.73 2.60 2.60
C GLY A 160 10.66 3.69 2.49
N VAL A 161 10.87 4.84 3.15
CA VAL A 161 10.01 6.02 3.00
C VAL A 161 9.90 6.43 1.54
N TRP A 162 11.03 6.58 0.84
CA TRP A 162 11.02 7.03 -0.54
C TRP A 162 10.28 6.04 -1.47
N VAL A 163 10.48 4.74 -1.27
CA VAL A 163 9.75 3.68 -1.99
C VAL A 163 8.24 3.75 -1.74
N VAL A 164 7.82 3.88 -0.47
CA VAL A 164 6.39 3.98 -0.09
C VAL A 164 5.78 5.27 -0.64
N SER A 165 6.50 6.39 -0.57
CA SER A 165 6.09 7.65 -1.20
C SER A 165 5.91 7.51 -2.70
N GLY A 166 6.79 6.79 -3.40
CA GLY A 166 6.62 6.50 -4.82
C GLY A 166 5.43 5.59 -5.10
N LEU A 167 5.20 4.57 -4.26
CA LEU A 167 4.10 3.63 -4.43
C LEU A 167 2.72 4.27 -4.23
N HIS A 168 2.54 5.07 -3.17
CA HIS A 168 1.24 5.67 -2.82
C HIS A 168 1.10 7.13 -3.29
N GLY A 169 2.19 7.89 -3.29
CA GLY A 169 2.18 9.32 -3.59
C GLY A 169 2.22 9.62 -5.09
N LEU A 170 2.91 8.82 -5.90
CA LEU A 170 3.01 9.07 -7.35
C LEU A 170 1.65 9.09 -8.07
N PRO A 171 0.74 8.12 -7.87
CA PRO A 171 -0.54 8.13 -8.59
C PRO A 171 -1.37 9.37 -8.25
N LEU A 172 -1.42 9.75 -6.97
CA LEU A 172 -2.13 10.95 -6.54
C LEU A 172 -1.46 12.21 -7.09
N TRP A 173 -0.12 12.31 -7.03
CA TRP A 173 0.63 13.44 -7.59
C TRP A 173 0.35 13.64 -9.07
N LEU A 174 0.38 12.56 -9.85
CA LEU A 174 0.07 12.60 -11.28
C LEU A 174 -1.37 13.02 -11.53
N TYR A 175 -2.33 12.61 -10.68
CA TYR A 175 -3.72 13.03 -10.82
C TYR A 175 -3.85 14.54 -10.57
N LEU A 176 -3.22 15.04 -9.50
CA LEU A 176 -3.20 16.48 -9.20
C LEU A 176 -2.52 17.27 -10.33
N HIS A 177 -1.45 16.73 -10.92
CA HIS A 177 -0.73 17.33 -12.04
C HIS A 177 -1.58 17.38 -13.32
N GLN A 178 -2.23 16.28 -13.70
CA GLN A 178 -3.06 16.20 -14.91
C GLN A 178 -4.32 17.08 -14.86
N ASN A 179 -4.77 17.45 -13.65
CA ASN A 179 -5.92 18.33 -13.42
C ASN A 179 -5.51 19.75 -13.03
N ASP A 180 -4.24 20.13 -13.23
CA ASP A 180 -3.67 21.46 -12.92
C ASP A 180 -3.75 21.91 -11.44
N LEU A 181 -4.16 21.02 -10.54
CA LEU A 181 -4.38 21.31 -9.11
C LEU A 181 -3.09 21.60 -8.35
N LEU A 182 -1.94 21.08 -8.82
CA LEU A 182 -0.63 21.41 -8.24
C LEU A 182 -0.30 22.90 -8.43
N SER A 183 -0.68 23.48 -9.57
CA SER A 183 -0.54 24.91 -9.82
C SER A 183 -1.62 25.69 -9.07
N ASP A 184 -2.88 25.27 -9.22
CA ASP A 184 -4.04 26.05 -8.77
C ASP A 184 -4.19 26.08 -7.24
N TRP A 185 -4.03 24.94 -6.58
CA TRP A 185 -4.28 24.83 -5.14
C TRP A 185 -3.00 25.00 -4.31
N LEU A 186 -1.86 24.55 -4.84
CA LEU A 186 -0.58 24.55 -4.13
C LEU A 186 0.38 25.63 -4.63
N GLY A 187 0.08 26.34 -5.73
CA GLY A 187 0.94 27.39 -6.27
C GLY A 187 2.30 26.88 -6.77
N LEU A 188 2.40 25.59 -7.13
CA LEU A 188 3.69 24.97 -7.48
C LEU A 188 4.13 25.37 -8.89
N GLN A 189 5.39 25.79 -9.00
CA GLN A 189 6.01 26.11 -10.28
C GLN A 189 6.19 24.83 -11.14
N PRO A 190 6.11 24.91 -12.48
CA PRO A 190 6.19 23.73 -13.37
C PRO A 190 7.47 22.90 -13.20
N TRP A 191 8.60 23.54 -12.88
CA TRP A 191 9.85 22.82 -12.62
C TRP A 191 9.79 22.01 -11.32
N VAL A 192 9.13 22.52 -10.27
CA VAL A 192 8.92 21.80 -9.00
C VAL A 192 8.04 20.59 -9.23
N GLN A 193 7.00 20.76 -10.05
CA GLN A 193 6.12 19.68 -10.45
C GLN A 193 6.87 18.57 -11.17
N SER A 194 7.73 18.93 -12.12
CA SER A 194 8.58 18.00 -12.88
C SER A 194 9.57 17.26 -11.98
N VAL A 195 10.26 17.98 -11.08
CA VAL A 195 11.20 17.39 -10.12
C VAL A 195 10.48 16.43 -9.19
N GLY A 196 9.33 16.82 -8.63
CA GLY A 196 8.52 15.96 -7.77
C GLY A 196 8.06 14.69 -8.48
N THR A 197 7.61 14.80 -9.74
CA THR A 197 7.25 13.65 -10.57
C THR A 197 8.42 12.69 -10.75
N VAL A 198 9.62 13.19 -11.09
CA VAL A 198 10.81 12.36 -11.29
C VAL A 198 11.22 11.65 -9.99
N VAL A 199 11.20 12.37 -8.87
CA VAL A 199 11.54 11.79 -7.55
C VAL A 199 10.56 10.69 -7.15
N LEU A 200 9.26 10.91 -7.30
CA LEU A 200 8.23 9.92 -6.98
C LEU A 200 8.26 8.74 -7.95
N ALA A 201 8.49 8.97 -9.24
CA ALA A 201 8.63 7.93 -10.26
C ALA A 201 9.81 7.00 -9.96
N ALA A 202 10.97 7.56 -9.58
CA ALA A 202 12.12 6.75 -9.17
C ALA A 202 11.81 5.89 -7.93
N GLY A 203 11.06 6.43 -6.96
CA GLY A 203 10.52 5.65 -5.83
C GLY A 203 9.64 4.48 -6.28
N ARG A 204 8.74 4.69 -7.26
CA ARG A 204 7.86 3.65 -7.81
C ARG A 204 8.63 2.56 -8.57
N VAL A 205 9.70 2.91 -9.28
CA VAL A 205 10.57 1.94 -9.98
C VAL A 205 11.30 1.03 -8.97
N MET A 206 11.73 1.57 -7.84
CA MET A 206 12.27 0.74 -6.77
C MET A 206 11.20 -0.14 -6.13
N ALA A 207 9.97 0.37 -5.93
CA ALA A 207 8.85 -0.45 -5.46
C ALA A 207 8.59 -1.63 -6.42
N LEU A 208 8.63 -1.38 -7.73
CA LEU A 208 8.51 -2.41 -8.78
C LEU A 208 9.59 -3.49 -8.63
N SER A 209 10.80 -3.11 -8.24
CA SER A 209 11.88 -4.09 -8.04
C SER A 209 11.58 -5.03 -6.86
N ALA A 210 10.97 -4.51 -5.78
CA ALA A 210 10.51 -5.32 -4.66
C ALA A 210 9.30 -6.20 -5.03
N GLU A 211 8.36 -5.67 -5.81
CA GLU A 211 7.21 -6.40 -6.34
C GLU A 211 7.64 -7.60 -7.21
N MET A 212 8.57 -7.37 -8.15
CA MET A 212 9.13 -8.43 -8.99
C MET A 212 9.85 -9.50 -8.16
N TRP A 213 10.56 -9.10 -7.10
CA TRP A 213 11.19 -10.05 -6.18
C TRP A 213 10.16 -10.91 -5.44
N CYS A 214 9.05 -10.32 -4.98
CA CYS A 214 7.96 -11.04 -4.32
C CYS A 214 7.34 -12.10 -5.25
N ILE A 215 7.06 -11.72 -6.51
CA ILE A 215 6.51 -12.64 -7.52
C ILE A 215 7.52 -13.75 -7.83
N TRP A 216 8.79 -13.41 -8.07
CA TRP A 216 9.84 -14.40 -8.33
C TRP A 216 9.98 -15.42 -7.20
N THR A 217 9.95 -14.93 -5.95
CA THR A 217 10.03 -15.78 -4.76
C THR A 217 8.84 -16.74 -4.66
N HIS A 218 7.65 -16.30 -5.09
CA HIS A 218 6.48 -17.16 -5.17
C HIS A 218 6.61 -18.22 -6.27
N ILE A 219 7.08 -17.84 -7.46
CA ILE A 219 7.35 -18.78 -8.56
C ILE A 219 8.35 -19.85 -8.11
N HIS A 220 9.46 -19.45 -7.48
CA HIS A 220 10.46 -20.40 -6.98
C HIS A 220 9.87 -21.39 -5.98
N TYR A 221 9.00 -20.93 -5.08
CA TYR A 221 8.29 -21.79 -4.12
C TYR A 221 7.39 -22.81 -4.83
N LEU A 222 6.62 -22.38 -5.83
CA LEU A 222 5.75 -23.30 -6.58
C LEU A 222 6.56 -24.35 -7.35
N THR A 223 7.75 -24.01 -7.81
CA THR A 223 8.62 -24.93 -8.55
C THR A 223 9.45 -25.87 -7.67
N SER A 224 9.57 -25.62 -6.35
CA SER A 224 10.40 -26.45 -5.47
C SER A 224 9.76 -27.79 -5.06
N ASP A 225 8.42 -27.91 -5.07
CA ASP A 225 7.72 -29.13 -4.65
C ASP A 225 7.74 -30.25 -5.73
N GLU A 226 7.90 -29.92 -7.01
CA GLU A 226 7.95 -30.94 -8.07
C GLU A 226 9.23 -31.81 -8.03
N THR A 227 10.29 -31.36 -7.36
CA THR A 227 11.58 -32.05 -7.34
C THR A 227 11.75 -33.08 -6.22
N GLU A 228 11.04 -32.97 -5.09
CA GLU A 228 11.15 -33.96 -4.00
C GLU A 228 10.23 -35.16 -4.22
N ASP A 229 9.00 -34.94 -4.72
CA ASP A 229 8.04 -36.02 -5.00
C ASP A 229 8.47 -36.93 -6.15
N LYS A 230 9.30 -36.44 -7.08
CA LYS A 230 9.93 -37.27 -8.12
C LYS A 230 11.10 -38.08 -7.58
N LYS A 231 11.86 -37.57 -6.59
CA LYS A 231 12.97 -38.30 -5.96
C LYS A 231 12.51 -39.39 -4.99
N LEU A 232 11.33 -39.26 -4.38
CA LEU A 232 10.74 -40.31 -3.54
C LEU A 232 10.03 -41.42 -4.32
N LYS A 233 9.83 -41.25 -5.64
CA LYS A 233 9.17 -42.22 -6.53
C LYS A 233 10.11 -42.93 -7.52
N THR A 234 11.41 -42.65 -7.48
CA THR A 234 12.48 -43.36 -8.20
C THR A 234 13.44 -43.98 -7.21
#